data_AF-A0A0F4JUQ5-F1
#
_entry.id   AF-A0A0F4JUQ5-F1
#
_cell.length_a   1.000
_cell.length_b   1.000
_cell.length_c   1.000
_cell.angle_alpha   90.00
_cell.angle_beta   90.00
_cell.angle_gamma   90.00
#
_symmetry.space_group_name_H-M   'P 1'
#
loop_
_entity.id
_entity.type
_entity.pdbx_description
1 polymer ?
#
loop_
_entity_poly.entity_id
_entity_poly.type
_entity_poly.pdbx_seq_one_letter_code
_entity_poly.pdbx_strand_id
1 'polypeptide(L)'
;FYTSPDGRAARRTTLVVLGLLGVFYLLPQVYGVLGRIYAPELALTGDADAAVLVLPERMLGGLLGDLLGALLAGGAFAAFLSTASGLTMAVAGVLHQDLLPRRGVGSFRCAVVVAMAVPLAVGFVTTQVPVADAVGLAFAVSASSFCPLLVLGIWWRGLTPPGAVAGLLTGGGAALGAVVATRSGLVPQGWAHALLAWPAVWSVPLGFLTMVSVSLATRSRVPAGAAAALARLHLPEDLAGARAPGGGGR
;
A
#
# COMPACT_ATOMS: atom_id res chain seq x y z
N PHE A 1 14.09 -4.34 -10.27
CA PHE A 1 13.12 -5.45 -10.20
C PHE A 1 12.66 -5.89 -11.59
N TYR A 2 11.87 -5.08 -12.32
CA TYR A 2 11.41 -5.45 -13.68
C TYR A 2 12.48 -5.39 -14.78
N THR A 3 13.68 -4.87 -14.46
CA THR A 3 14.82 -4.77 -15.37
C THR A 3 15.97 -5.70 -14.99
N SER A 4 15.78 -6.54 -13.96
CA SER A 4 16.80 -7.48 -13.52
C SER A 4 16.84 -8.67 -14.50
N PRO A 5 18.01 -9.01 -15.08
CA PRO A 5 18.08 -10.01 -16.15
C PRO A 5 17.74 -11.44 -15.70
N ASP A 6 17.97 -11.76 -14.42
CA ASP A 6 17.76 -13.12 -13.88
C ASP A 6 17.09 -13.12 -12.50
N GLY A 7 16.39 -14.20 -12.15
CA GLY A 7 15.80 -14.40 -10.83
C GLY A 7 16.79 -14.33 -9.65
N ARG A 8 18.07 -14.67 -9.85
CA ARG A 8 19.13 -14.49 -8.82
C ARG A 8 19.46 -13.01 -8.58
N ALA A 9 19.56 -12.23 -9.64
CA ALA A 9 19.79 -10.78 -9.54
C ALA A 9 18.58 -10.09 -8.88
N ALA A 10 17.36 -10.55 -9.17
CA ALA A 10 16.15 -10.08 -8.51
C ALA A 10 16.20 -10.35 -6.99
N ARG A 11 16.54 -11.57 -6.55
CA ARG A 11 16.66 -11.91 -5.11
C ARG A 11 17.70 -11.05 -4.39
N ARG A 12 18.88 -10.85 -5.00
CA ARG A 12 19.92 -9.98 -4.42
C ARG A 12 19.42 -8.54 -4.26
N THR A 13 18.71 -8.03 -5.26
CA THR A 13 18.09 -6.70 -5.20
C THR A 13 17.06 -6.63 -4.08
N THR A 14 16.22 -7.67 -3.91
CA THR A 14 15.27 -7.75 -2.78
C THR A 14 15.95 -7.67 -1.44
N LEU A 15 17.05 -8.40 -1.26
CA LEU A 15 17.79 -8.40 0.02
C LEU A 15 18.40 -7.02 0.31
N VAL A 16 18.98 -6.36 -0.71
CA VAL A 16 19.52 -5.00 -0.55
C VAL A 16 18.41 -4.01 -0.20
N VAL A 17 17.27 -4.09 -0.90
CA VAL A 17 16.11 -3.22 -0.62
C VAL A 17 15.58 -3.47 0.78
N LEU A 18 15.43 -4.73 1.21
CA LEU A 18 14.96 -5.08 2.54
C LEU A 18 15.94 -4.62 3.64
N GLY A 19 17.25 -4.73 3.39
CA GLY A 19 18.28 -4.21 4.29
C GLY A 19 18.24 -2.69 4.41
N LEU A 20 18.14 -1.98 3.28
CA LEU A 20 17.99 -0.52 3.26
C LEU A 20 16.71 -0.08 3.97
N LEU A 21 15.61 -0.78 3.74
CA LEU A 21 14.33 -0.52 4.40
C LEU A 21 14.43 -0.75 5.90
N GLY A 22 15.07 -1.84 6.33
CA GLY A 22 15.31 -2.12 7.75
C GLY A 22 16.12 -1.02 8.44
N VAL A 23 17.21 -0.57 7.82
CA VAL A 23 18.00 0.56 8.33
C VAL A 23 17.17 1.84 8.35
N PHE A 24 16.42 2.12 7.29
CA PHE A 24 15.55 3.29 7.23
C PHE A 24 14.51 3.31 8.34
N TYR A 25 13.84 2.19 8.63
CA TYR A 25 12.82 2.11 9.69
C TYR A 25 13.37 2.32 11.12
N LEU A 26 14.68 2.24 11.32
CA LEU A 26 15.30 2.64 12.60
C LEU A 26 15.27 4.17 12.78
N LEU A 27 15.36 4.94 11.69
CA LEU A 27 15.45 6.41 11.75
C LEU A 27 14.17 7.06 12.32
N PRO A 28 12.94 6.74 11.84
CA PRO A 28 11.72 7.26 12.45
C PRO A 28 11.61 6.93 13.94
N GLN A 29 12.07 5.75 14.37
CA GLN A 29 12.00 5.36 15.76
C GLN A 29 12.95 6.20 16.63
N VAL A 30 14.18 6.42 16.16
CA VAL A 30 15.13 7.34 16.82
C VAL A 30 14.56 8.76 16.86
N TYR A 31 14.04 9.27 15.73
CA TYR A 31 13.41 10.59 15.67
C TYR A 31 12.20 10.71 16.60
N GLY A 32 11.39 9.66 16.74
CA GLY A 32 10.24 9.64 17.66
C GLY A 32 10.67 9.71 19.13
N VAL A 33 11.75 9.02 19.50
CA VAL A 33 12.33 9.12 20.85
C VAL A 33 12.90 10.51 21.11
N LEU A 34 13.66 11.05 20.16
CA LEU A 34 14.20 12.41 20.24
C LEU A 34 13.08 13.45 20.34
N GLY A 35 12.01 13.31 19.56
CA GLY A 35 10.83 14.17 19.62
C GLY A 35 10.19 14.21 21.01
N ARG A 36 10.12 13.06 21.70
CA ARG A 36 9.61 13.01 23.08
C ARG A 36 10.51 13.70 24.11
N ILE A 37 11.82 13.76 23.87
CA ILE A 37 12.79 14.37 24.79
C ILE A 37 12.88 15.88 24.56
N TYR A 38 13.01 16.31 23.30
CA TYR A 38 13.32 17.69 22.94
C TYR A 38 12.10 18.54 22.57
N ALA A 39 10.97 17.90 22.29
CA ALA A 39 9.74 18.57 21.88
C ALA A 39 8.47 17.83 22.39
N PRO A 40 8.36 17.56 23.71
CA PRO A 40 7.23 16.82 24.29
C PRO A 40 5.87 17.49 24.04
N GLU A 41 5.85 18.80 23.82
CA GLU A 41 4.66 19.59 23.49
C GLU A 41 3.96 19.11 22.22
N LEU A 42 4.69 18.61 21.20
CA LEU A 42 4.08 18.13 19.95
C LEU A 42 3.33 16.81 20.13
N ALA A 43 3.71 16.00 21.13
CA ALA A 43 2.98 14.79 21.47
C ALA A 43 1.63 15.12 22.14
N LEU A 44 1.50 16.30 22.75
CA LEU A 44 0.28 16.76 23.43
C LEU A 44 -0.68 17.48 22.48
N THR A 45 -0.17 18.17 21.45
CA THR A 45 -1.01 18.85 20.45
C THR A 45 -1.46 17.92 19.31
N GLY A 46 -0.86 16.74 19.18
CA GLY A 46 -1.15 15.81 18.09
C GLY A 46 -0.34 16.08 16.81
N ASP A 47 0.56 17.06 16.82
CA ASP A 47 1.41 17.44 15.69
C ASP A 47 2.75 16.67 15.67
N ALA A 48 2.71 15.38 16.03
CA ALA A 48 3.92 14.56 16.14
C ALA A 48 4.75 14.54 14.83
N ASP A 49 4.10 14.72 13.68
CA ASP A 49 4.74 14.76 12.36
C ASP A 49 5.67 15.98 12.18
N ALA A 50 5.39 17.10 12.86
CA ALA A 50 6.21 18.31 12.80
C ALA A 50 7.53 18.18 13.59
N ALA A 51 7.67 17.15 14.42
CA ALA A 51 8.89 16.92 15.19
C ALA A 51 10.12 16.81 14.26
N VAL A 52 9.98 16.22 13.08
CA VAL A 52 11.07 16.04 12.11
C VAL A 52 11.69 17.37 11.67
N LEU A 53 10.89 18.44 11.62
CA LEU A 53 11.33 19.77 11.17
C LEU A 53 11.81 20.65 12.34
N VAL A 54 11.26 20.45 13.54
CA VAL A 54 11.56 21.27 14.73
C VAL A 54 12.79 20.75 15.49
N LEU A 55 13.06 19.44 15.42
CA LEU A 55 14.18 18.79 16.12
C LEU A 55 15.57 19.36 15.77
N PRO A 56 15.93 19.63 14.50
CA PRO A 56 17.25 20.16 14.15
C PRO A 56 17.54 21.51 14.82
N GLU A 57 16.56 22.40 14.84
CA GLU A 57 16.66 23.71 15.48
C GLU A 57 16.81 23.57 17.00
N ARG A 58 15.98 22.73 17.64
CA ARG A 58 15.97 22.54 19.09
C ARG A 58 17.22 21.82 19.64
N MET A 59 17.86 20.97 18.85
CA MET A 59 19.03 20.20 19.29
C MET A 59 20.36 20.92 19.07
N LEU A 60 20.52 21.61 17.95
CA LEU A 60 21.80 22.22 17.55
C LEU A 60 21.81 23.74 17.74
N GLY A 61 20.66 24.39 17.53
CA GLY A 61 20.52 25.85 17.58
C GLY A 61 21.32 26.59 16.49
N GLY A 62 20.98 27.86 16.30
CA GLY A 62 21.68 28.77 15.40
C GLY A 62 21.68 28.35 13.93
N LEU A 63 22.62 28.90 13.17
CA LEU A 63 22.70 28.73 11.70
C LEU A 63 22.76 27.26 11.26
N LEU A 64 23.41 26.39 12.05
CA LEU A 64 23.54 24.97 11.70
C LEU A 64 22.20 24.24 11.81
N GLY A 65 21.40 24.56 12.83
CA GLY A 65 20.03 24.05 13.00
C GLY A 65 19.14 24.46 11.83
N ASP A 66 19.20 25.74 11.44
CA ASP A 66 18.41 26.28 10.32
C ASP A 66 18.78 25.62 8.99
N LEU A 67 20.08 25.46 8.72
CA LEU A 67 20.56 24.81 7.49
C LEU A 67 20.15 23.34 7.42
N LEU A 68 20.23 22.61 8.54
CA LEU A 68 19.81 21.21 8.61
C LEU A 68 18.28 21.08 8.49
N GLY A 69 17.52 21.97 9.14
CA GLY A 69 16.07 22.04 8.99
C GLY A 69 15.65 22.31 7.55
N ALA A 70 16.30 23.27 6.87
CA ALA A 70 16.06 23.56 5.47
C ALA A 70 16.42 22.39 4.54
N LEU A 71 17.55 21.71 4.79
CA LEU A 71 17.95 20.52 4.05
C LEU A 71 16.94 19.38 4.22
N LEU A 72 16.48 19.13 5.44
CA LEU A 72 15.46 18.11 5.74
C LEU A 72 14.12 18.46 5.09
N ALA A 73 13.67 19.71 5.18
CA ALA A 73 12.45 20.18 4.53
C ALA A 73 12.52 20.00 3.01
N GLY A 74 13.62 20.43 2.39
CA GLY A 74 13.85 20.27 0.96
C GLY A 74 13.90 18.80 0.53
N GLY A 75 14.60 17.95 1.30
CA GLY A 75 14.67 16.51 1.06
C GLY A 75 13.32 15.82 1.21
N ALA A 76 12.55 16.14 2.25
CA ALA A 76 11.20 15.62 2.46
C ALA A 76 10.27 16.03 1.33
N PHE A 77 10.31 17.29 0.89
CA PHE A 77 9.51 17.77 -0.23
C PHE A 77 9.86 17.06 -1.54
N ALA A 78 11.16 16.86 -1.82
CA ALA A 78 11.60 16.10 -2.99
C ALA A 78 11.13 14.64 -2.95
N ALA A 79 11.22 13.98 -1.78
CA ALA A 79 10.74 12.62 -1.59
C ALA A 79 9.22 12.49 -1.75
N PHE A 80 8.44 13.43 -1.21
CA PHE A 80 6.98 13.45 -1.38
C PHE A 80 6.57 13.69 -2.82
N LEU A 81 7.19 14.64 -3.52
CA LEU A 81 6.91 14.88 -4.94
C LEU A 81 7.26 13.67 -5.81
N SER A 82 8.40 13.02 -5.54
CA SER A 82 8.81 11.81 -6.24
C SER A 82 7.78 10.69 -6.04
N THR A 83 7.37 10.44 -4.81
CA THR A 83 6.40 9.38 -4.47
C THR A 83 5.01 9.69 -5.02
N ALA A 84 4.54 10.93 -4.86
CA ALA A 84 3.24 11.38 -5.36
C ALA A 84 3.18 11.24 -6.88
N SER A 85 4.18 11.75 -7.61
CA SER A 85 4.22 11.63 -9.08
C SER A 85 4.18 10.16 -9.54
N GLY A 86 4.92 9.27 -8.88
CA GLY A 86 4.90 7.83 -9.18
C GLY A 86 3.53 7.20 -8.96
N LEU A 87 2.89 7.46 -7.81
CA LEU A 87 1.56 6.93 -7.51
C LEU A 87 0.49 7.49 -8.43
N THR A 88 0.54 8.79 -8.73
CA THR A 88 -0.36 9.45 -9.68
C THR A 88 -0.25 8.82 -11.07
N MET A 89 0.96 8.57 -11.56
CA MET A 89 1.16 7.90 -12.85
C MET A 89 0.62 6.48 -12.84
N ALA A 90 0.82 5.72 -11.76
CA ALA A 90 0.29 4.36 -11.64
C ALA A 90 -1.25 4.34 -11.66
N VAL A 91 -1.89 5.18 -10.85
CA VAL A 91 -3.37 5.28 -10.76
C VAL A 91 -3.96 5.80 -12.06
N ALA A 92 -3.37 6.86 -12.64
CA ALA A 92 -3.82 7.40 -13.91
C ALA A 92 -3.66 6.39 -15.05
N GLY A 93 -2.60 5.58 -15.03
CA GLY A 93 -2.38 4.49 -15.98
C GLY A 93 -3.50 3.45 -15.94
N VAL A 94 -3.85 2.97 -14.74
CA VAL A 94 -4.95 2.01 -14.53
C VAL A 94 -6.29 2.62 -14.97
N LEU A 95 -6.58 3.85 -14.53
CA LEU A 95 -7.81 4.56 -14.89
C LEU A 95 -7.93 4.75 -16.41
N HIS A 96 -6.82 5.08 -17.09
CA HIS A 96 -6.78 5.23 -18.54
C HIS A 96 -7.00 3.90 -19.28
N GLN A 97 -6.43 2.80 -18.78
CA GLN A 97 -6.51 1.49 -19.42
C GLN A 97 -7.87 0.81 -19.21
N ASP A 98 -8.42 0.90 -17.99
CA ASP A 98 -9.59 0.10 -17.60
C ASP A 98 -10.92 0.84 -17.76
N LEU A 99 -10.93 2.17 -17.66
CA LEU A 99 -12.19 2.94 -17.58
C LEU A 99 -12.42 3.88 -18.77
N LEU A 100 -11.39 4.23 -19.54
CA LEU A 100 -11.53 5.17 -20.65
C LEU A 100 -11.54 4.46 -22.02
N PRO A 101 -12.66 4.53 -22.77
CA PRO A 101 -12.80 3.84 -24.05
C PRO A 101 -11.97 4.46 -25.19
N ARG A 102 -11.47 5.69 -25.02
CA ARG A 102 -10.69 6.42 -26.03
C ARG A 102 -9.22 6.55 -25.61
N ARG A 103 -8.34 5.94 -26.40
CA ARG A 103 -6.89 5.98 -26.23
C ARG A 103 -6.32 7.27 -26.84
N GLY A 104 -6.01 8.25 -26.01
CA GLY A 104 -5.42 9.52 -26.43
C GLY A 104 -4.75 10.27 -25.28
N VAL A 105 -3.87 11.21 -25.61
CA VAL A 105 -3.12 11.99 -24.61
C VAL A 105 -4.06 12.84 -23.73
N GLY A 106 -5.17 13.33 -24.30
CA GLY A 106 -6.18 14.08 -23.56
C GLY A 106 -6.92 13.26 -22.51
N SER A 107 -7.23 11.99 -22.79
CA SER A 107 -7.87 11.10 -21.82
C SER A 107 -6.93 10.71 -20.68
N PHE A 108 -5.64 10.54 -20.97
CA PHE A 108 -4.63 10.34 -19.92
C PHE A 108 -4.49 11.58 -19.02
N ARG A 109 -4.48 12.79 -19.57
CA ARG A 109 -4.46 14.03 -18.77
C ARG A 109 -5.66 14.14 -17.84
N CYS A 110 -6.86 13.78 -18.32
CA CYS A 110 -8.06 13.73 -17.47
C CYS A 110 -7.92 12.69 -16.36
N ALA A 111 -7.39 11.50 -16.66
CA ALA A 111 -7.13 10.47 -15.65
C ALA A 111 -6.14 10.95 -14.56
N VAL A 112 -5.09 11.68 -14.93
CA VAL A 112 -4.15 12.31 -13.99
C VAL A 112 -4.85 13.33 -13.08
N VAL A 113 -5.70 14.19 -13.65
CA VAL A 113 -6.45 15.19 -12.87
C VAL A 113 -7.37 14.50 -11.86
N VAL A 114 -8.12 13.48 -12.29
CA VAL A 114 -9.01 12.73 -11.39
C VAL A 114 -8.20 12.01 -10.30
N ALA A 115 -7.08 11.38 -10.67
CA ALA A 115 -6.20 10.68 -9.73
C ALA A 115 -5.62 11.60 -8.65
N MET A 116 -5.44 12.89 -8.93
CA MET A 116 -4.99 13.89 -7.93
C MET A 116 -6.12 14.58 -7.20
N ALA A 117 -7.22 14.90 -7.89
CA ALA A 117 -8.34 15.66 -7.33
C ALA A 117 -9.03 14.90 -6.20
N VAL A 118 -9.20 13.58 -6.33
CA VAL A 118 -9.90 12.77 -5.33
C VAL A 118 -9.11 12.72 -4.01
N PRO A 119 -7.81 12.33 -3.97
CA PRO A 119 -7.03 12.37 -2.72
C PRO A 119 -6.93 13.78 -2.14
N LEU A 120 -6.78 14.81 -2.97
CA LEU A 120 -6.68 16.19 -2.51
C LEU A 120 -7.97 16.66 -1.82
N ALA A 121 -9.14 16.36 -2.41
CA ALA A 121 -10.44 16.67 -1.82
C ALA A 121 -10.64 15.96 -0.47
N VAL A 122 -10.23 14.68 -0.37
CA VAL A 122 -10.28 13.92 0.90
C VAL A 122 -9.35 14.55 1.94
N GLY A 123 -8.14 14.95 1.55
CA GLY A 123 -7.16 15.59 2.44
C GLY A 123 -7.68 16.87 3.10
N PHE A 124 -8.47 17.68 2.38
CA PHE A 124 -9.09 18.88 2.95
C PHE A 124 -10.12 18.58 4.04
N VAL A 125 -10.76 17.40 4.00
CA VAL A 125 -11.78 17.01 4.99
C VAL A 125 -11.14 16.32 6.21
N THR A 126 -9.96 15.73 6.07
CA THR A 126 -9.31 14.91 7.11
C THR A 126 -8.16 15.60 7.85
N THR A 127 -8.11 16.94 7.87
CA THR A 127 -6.98 17.76 8.37
C THR A 127 -6.60 17.59 9.84
N GLN A 128 -7.36 16.83 10.64
CA GLN A 128 -7.16 16.66 12.08
C GLN A 128 -6.66 15.26 12.48
N VAL A 129 -6.18 14.47 11.52
CA VAL A 129 -5.66 13.11 11.79
C VAL A 129 -4.14 13.11 11.62
N PRO A 130 -3.38 12.65 12.63
CA PRO A 130 -1.95 12.43 12.48
C PRO A 130 -1.66 11.54 11.26
N VAL A 131 -0.61 11.85 10.50
CA VAL A 131 -0.32 11.15 9.24
C VAL A 131 -0.06 9.67 9.50
N ALA A 132 0.61 9.35 10.62
CA ALA A 132 0.88 7.97 11.04
C ALA A 132 -0.40 7.12 11.16
N ASP A 133 -1.46 7.67 11.76
CA ASP A 133 -2.73 6.96 11.94
C ASP A 133 -3.48 6.80 10.62
N ALA A 134 -3.52 7.85 9.81
CA ALA A 134 -4.16 7.81 8.49
C ALA A 134 -3.53 6.75 7.59
N VAL A 135 -2.19 6.69 7.55
CA VAL A 135 -1.43 5.69 6.79
C VAL A 135 -1.66 4.29 7.35
N GLY A 136 -1.65 4.12 8.68
CA GLY A 136 -1.91 2.84 9.33
C GLY A 136 -3.29 2.26 8.99
N LEU A 137 -4.33 3.09 9.04
CA LEU A 137 -5.70 2.69 8.69
C LEU A 137 -5.83 2.36 7.19
N ALA A 138 -5.20 3.15 6.32
CA ALA A 138 -5.18 2.88 4.88
C ALA A 138 -4.48 1.54 4.56
N PHE A 139 -3.36 1.25 5.22
CA PHE A 139 -2.68 -0.05 5.08
C PHE A 139 -3.52 -1.20 5.64
N ALA A 140 -4.24 -1.00 6.75
CA ALA A 140 -5.10 -2.03 7.30
C ALA A 140 -6.23 -2.41 6.32
N VAL A 141 -6.91 -1.44 5.72
CA VAL A 141 -7.96 -1.68 4.71
C VAL A 141 -7.39 -2.35 3.46
N SER A 142 -6.23 -1.88 3.00
CA SER A 142 -5.54 -2.43 1.82
C SER A 142 -5.09 -3.88 2.05
N ALA A 143 -4.49 -4.17 3.21
CA ALA A 143 -4.05 -5.50 3.58
C ALA A 143 -5.21 -6.49 3.66
N SER A 144 -6.35 -6.07 4.22
CA SER A 144 -7.55 -6.91 4.37
C SER A 144 -8.19 -7.30 3.05
N SER A 145 -7.97 -6.50 2.00
CA SER A 145 -8.48 -6.75 0.65
C SER A 145 -7.47 -7.51 -0.21
N PHE A 146 -6.25 -6.97 -0.36
CA PHE A 146 -5.27 -7.46 -1.32
C PHE A 146 -4.50 -8.67 -0.84
N CYS A 147 -4.19 -8.78 0.45
CA CYS A 147 -3.39 -9.91 0.95
C CYS A 147 -4.10 -11.25 0.69
N PRO A 148 -5.38 -11.45 1.11
CA PRO A 148 -6.08 -12.69 0.82
C PRO A 148 -6.15 -13.01 -0.68
N LEU A 149 -6.42 -11.98 -1.50
CA LEU A 149 -6.53 -12.13 -2.95
C LEU A 149 -5.22 -12.58 -3.59
N LEU A 150 -4.11 -11.91 -3.25
CA LEU A 150 -2.80 -12.19 -3.84
C LEU A 150 -2.26 -13.54 -3.38
N VAL A 151 -2.36 -13.84 -2.08
CA VAL A 151 -1.92 -15.12 -1.50
C VAL A 151 -2.67 -16.28 -2.13
N LEU A 152 -4.00 -16.21 -2.19
CA LEU A 152 -4.82 -17.26 -2.81
C LEU A 152 -4.65 -17.29 -4.34
N GLY A 153 -4.52 -16.13 -5.00
CA GLY A 153 -4.34 -16.07 -6.44
C GLY A 153 -3.02 -16.68 -6.92
N ILE A 154 -1.95 -16.55 -6.13
CA ILE A 154 -0.64 -17.11 -6.45
C ILE A 154 -0.57 -18.60 -6.09
N TRP A 155 -1.04 -19.00 -4.89
CA TRP A 155 -0.80 -20.36 -4.38
C TRP A 155 -2.00 -21.29 -4.42
N TRP A 156 -3.22 -20.81 -4.67
CA TRP A 156 -4.43 -21.62 -4.66
C TRP A 156 -5.15 -21.65 -6.00
N ARG A 157 -5.16 -22.84 -6.62
CA ARG A 157 -5.81 -23.09 -7.92
C ARG A 157 -7.35 -23.00 -7.87
N GLY A 158 -7.93 -23.01 -6.68
CA GLY A 158 -9.37 -23.04 -6.46
C GLY A 158 -10.05 -21.68 -6.40
N LEU A 159 -9.31 -20.57 -6.50
CA LEU A 159 -9.87 -19.23 -6.39
C LEU A 159 -10.83 -18.95 -7.56
N THR A 160 -12.07 -18.59 -7.24
CA THR A 160 -13.08 -18.25 -8.24
C THR A 160 -13.30 -16.73 -8.30
N PRO A 161 -13.68 -16.16 -9.45
CA PRO A 161 -14.05 -14.75 -9.55
C PRO A 161 -15.10 -14.29 -8.52
N PRO A 162 -16.22 -15.01 -8.29
CA PRO A 162 -17.18 -14.61 -7.27
C PRO A 162 -16.62 -14.72 -5.84
N GLY A 163 -15.74 -15.71 -5.56
CA GLY A 163 -15.08 -15.82 -4.26
C GLY A 163 -14.10 -14.68 -4.00
N ALA A 164 -13.34 -14.28 -5.02
CA ALA A 164 -12.46 -13.12 -4.96
C ALA A 164 -13.23 -11.82 -4.66
N VAL A 165 -14.33 -11.57 -5.38
CA VAL A 165 -15.17 -10.38 -5.17
C VAL A 165 -15.82 -10.39 -3.79
N ALA A 166 -16.41 -11.51 -3.38
CA ALA A 166 -17.02 -11.63 -2.05
C ALA A 166 -15.99 -11.40 -0.94
N GLY A 167 -14.78 -11.94 -1.08
CA GLY A 167 -13.67 -11.71 -0.16
C GLY A 167 -13.21 -10.27 -0.06
N LEU A 168 -13.03 -9.61 -1.21
CA LEU A 168 -12.66 -8.20 -1.27
C LEU A 168 -13.71 -7.32 -0.59
N LEU A 169 -14.99 -7.55 -0.90
CA LEU A 169 -16.09 -6.78 -0.33
C LEU A 169 -16.25 -7.03 1.17
N THR A 170 -16.09 -8.26 1.63
CA THR A 170 -16.24 -8.60 3.05
C THR A 170 -15.02 -8.19 3.88
N GLY A 171 -13.80 -8.53 3.47
CA GLY A 171 -12.58 -8.14 4.18
C GLY A 171 -12.32 -6.64 4.13
N GLY A 172 -12.36 -6.05 2.93
CA GLY A 172 -12.20 -4.62 2.72
C GLY A 172 -13.35 -3.80 3.31
N GLY A 173 -14.59 -4.24 3.11
CA GLY A 173 -15.77 -3.58 3.66
C GLY A 173 -15.83 -3.64 5.19
N ALA A 174 -15.41 -4.77 5.79
CA ALA A 174 -15.31 -4.89 7.24
C ALA A 174 -14.23 -3.95 7.81
N ALA A 175 -13.05 -3.91 7.19
CA ALA A 175 -11.98 -3.00 7.60
C ALA A 175 -12.41 -1.53 7.43
N LEU A 176 -13.03 -1.17 6.31
CA LEU A 176 -13.53 0.19 6.07
C LEU A 176 -14.65 0.56 7.05
N GLY A 177 -15.60 -0.34 7.30
CA GLY A 177 -16.65 -0.15 8.28
C GLY A 177 -16.10 0.05 9.70
N ALA A 178 -15.04 -0.68 10.06
CA ALA A 178 -14.34 -0.52 11.32
C ALA A 178 -13.67 0.85 11.45
N VAL A 179 -13.00 1.32 10.39
CA VAL A 179 -12.41 2.66 10.33
C VAL A 179 -13.50 3.72 10.49
N VAL A 180 -14.59 3.63 9.74
CA VAL A 180 -15.70 4.59 9.82
C VAL A 180 -16.33 4.59 11.22
N ALA A 181 -16.58 3.42 11.80
CA ALA A 181 -17.17 3.29 13.15
C ALA A 181 -16.25 3.83 14.26
N THR A 182 -14.94 3.64 14.14
CA THR A 182 -13.96 4.22 15.07
C THR A 182 -13.96 5.73 14.97
N ARG A 183 -14.03 6.27 13.75
CA ARG A 183 -13.91 7.71 13.49
C ARG A 183 -15.19 8.49 13.78
N SER A 184 -16.36 7.86 13.65
CA SER A 184 -17.65 8.48 13.95
C SER A 184 -17.95 8.54 15.45
N GLY A 185 -17.10 7.98 16.30
CA GLY A 185 -17.31 7.95 17.76
C GLY A 185 -18.49 7.08 18.19
N LEU A 186 -19.02 6.25 17.29
CA LEU A 186 -20.20 5.40 17.52
C LEU A 186 -19.95 4.27 18.54
N VAL A 187 -18.68 4.02 18.92
CA VAL A 187 -18.32 2.95 19.85
C VAL A 187 -17.65 3.52 21.09
N PRO A 188 -18.27 3.39 22.29
CA PRO A 188 -17.69 3.84 23.54
C PRO A 188 -16.38 3.11 23.87
N GLN A 189 -15.58 3.73 24.74
CA GLN A 189 -14.30 3.17 25.19
C GLN A 189 -14.48 1.76 25.78
N GLY A 190 -13.66 0.81 25.31
CA GLY A 190 -13.73 -0.60 25.73
C GLY A 190 -13.05 -1.55 24.73
N TRP A 191 -13.18 -2.86 24.96
CA TRP A 191 -12.59 -3.90 24.09
C TRP A 191 -13.06 -3.82 22.64
N ALA A 192 -14.29 -3.38 22.40
CA ALA A 192 -14.82 -3.16 21.05
C ALA A 192 -14.06 -2.06 20.30
N HIS A 193 -13.71 -0.97 20.99
CA HIS A 193 -12.89 0.10 20.41
C HIS A 193 -11.46 -0.38 20.12
N ALA A 194 -10.88 -1.22 20.98
CA ALA A 194 -9.56 -1.81 20.72
C ALA A 194 -9.56 -2.74 19.49
N LEU A 195 -10.60 -3.56 19.30
CA LEU A 195 -10.73 -4.40 18.10
C LEU A 195 -10.94 -3.58 16.82
N LEU A 196 -11.62 -2.45 16.92
CA LEU A 196 -11.84 -1.52 15.81
C LEU A 196 -10.60 -0.67 15.49
N ALA A 197 -9.76 -0.39 16.49
CA ALA A 197 -8.47 0.29 16.33
C ALA A 197 -7.44 -0.57 15.57
N TRP A 198 -7.59 -1.90 15.61
CA TRP A 198 -6.72 -2.85 14.89
C TRP A 198 -7.51 -3.70 13.89
N PRO A 199 -8.13 -3.08 12.87
CA PRO A 199 -9.11 -3.76 12.03
C PRO A 199 -8.49 -4.92 11.24
N ALA A 200 -7.21 -4.82 10.86
CA ALA A 200 -6.51 -5.86 10.10
C ALA A 200 -6.44 -7.21 10.81
N VAL A 201 -6.45 -7.24 12.15
CA VAL A 201 -6.29 -8.48 12.94
C VAL A 201 -7.42 -9.48 12.67
N TRP A 202 -8.64 -8.99 12.47
CA TRP A 202 -9.82 -9.82 12.29
C TRP A 202 -10.40 -9.74 10.87
N SER A 203 -10.27 -8.59 10.19
CA SER A 203 -10.78 -8.44 8.83
C SER A 203 -9.94 -9.20 7.78
N VAL A 204 -8.63 -9.36 7.99
CA VAL A 204 -7.78 -10.19 7.10
C VAL A 204 -8.19 -11.67 7.16
N PRO A 205 -8.26 -12.33 8.34
CA PRO A 205 -8.77 -13.71 8.44
C PRO A 205 -10.19 -13.85 7.87
N LEU A 206 -11.07 -12.87 8.14
CA LEU A 206 -12.42 -12.88 7.61
C LEU A 206 -12.42 -12.86 6.08
N GLY A 207 -11.60 -12.01 5.45
CA GLY A 207 -11.42 -11.96 4.01
C GLY A 207 -10.91 -13.29 3.42
N PHE A 208 -9.96 -13.95 4.09
CA PHE A 208 -9.51 -15.29 3.69
C PHE A 208 -10.65 -16.32 3.76
N LEU A 209 -11.39 -16.36 4.87
CA LEU A 209 -12.46 -17.32 5.09
C LEU A 209 -13.59 -17.14 4.08
N THR A 210 -13.98 -15.90 3.79
CA THR A 210 -15.03 -15.60 2.79
C THR A 210 -14.55 -15.93 1.37
N MET A 211 -13.31 -15.61 1.00
CA MET A 211 -12.75 -16.01 -0.30
C MET A 211 -12.76 -17.53 -0.47
N VAL A 212 -12.30 -18.26 0.55
CA VAL A 212 -12.21 -19.73 0.50
C VAL A 212 -13.59 -20.36 0.46
N SER A 213 -14.50 -19.99 1.36
CA SER A 213 -15.85 -20.55 1.45
C SER A 213 -16.66 -20.33 0.17
N VAL A 214 -16.69 -19.10 -0.36
CA VAL A 214 -17.42 -18.78 -1.59
C VAL A 214 -16.78 -19.45 -2.80
N SER A 215 -15.44 -19.54 -2.85
CA SER A 215 -14.75 -20.26 -3.92
C SER A 215 -15.03 -21.77 -3.91
N LEU A 216 -15.12 -22.38 -2.72
CA LEU A 216 -15.54 -23.78 -2.58
C LEU A 216 -16.99 -23.99 -3.01
N ALA A 217 -17.90 -23.07 -2.66
CA ALA A 217 -19.30 -23.11 -3.08
C ALA A 217 -19.49 -22.87 -4.59
N THR A 218 -18.57 -22.15 -5.23
CA THR A 218 -18.65 -21.79 -6.66
C THR A 218 -17.62 -22.52 -7.52
N ARG A 219 -17.20 -23.72 -7.09
CA ARG A 219 -16.13 -24.52 -7.75
C ARG A 219 -16.36 -24.79 -9.24
N SER A 220 -17.61 -24.74 -9.71
CA SER A 220 -17.99 -24.84 -11.12
C SER A 220 -17.56 -23.63 -11.98
N ARG A 221 -17.17 -22.50 -11.36
CA ARG A 221 -16.74 -21.27 -12.02
C ARG A 221 -15.23 -21.04 -11.95
N VAL A 222 -14.44 -22.06 -11.60
CA VAL A 222 -12.97 -21.97 -11.65
C VAL A 222 -12.54 -21.70 -13.10
N PRO A 223 -11.74 -20.66 -13.38
CA PRO A 223 -11.29 -20.36 -14.74
C PRO A 223 -10.48 -21.52 -15.33
N ALA A 224 -10.79 -21.94 -16.56
CA ALA A 224 -10.12 -23.06 -17.23
C ALA A 224 -8.59 -22.88 -17.35
N GLY A 225 -8.11 -21.63 -17.39
CA GLY A 225 -6.68 -21.29 -17.46
C GLY A 225 -5.97 -21.16 -16.11
N ALA A 226 -6.65 -21.27 -14.96
CA ALA A 226 -6.07 -21.01 -13.64
C ALA A 226 -4.90 -21.96 -13.32
N ALA A 227 -5.05 -23.24 -13.69
CA ALA A 227 -4.01 -24.25 -13.57
C ALA A 227 -2.76 -23.92 -14.39
N ALA A 228 -2.94 -23.46 -15.63
CA ALA A 228 -1.86 -23.12 -16.54
C ALA A 228 -1.16 -21.81 -16.12
N ALA A 229 -1.91 -20.82 -15.66
CA ALA A 229 -1.37 -19.58 -15.11
C ALA A 229 -0.51 -19.84 -13.87
N LEU A 230 -1.00 -20.65 -12.92
CA LEU A 230 -0.26 -20.99 -11.71
C LEU A 230 0.99 -21.81 -12.01
N ALA A 231 0.93 -22.71 -13.00
CA ALA A 231 2.11 -23.43 -13.48
C ALA A 231 3.17 -22.47 -14.06
N ARG A 232 2.77 -21.49 -14.88
CA ARG A 232 3.70 -20.48 -15.42
C ARG A 232 4.37 -19.64 -14.34
N LEU A 233 3.68 -19.36 -13.23
CA LEU A 233 4.24 -18.58 -12.11
C LEU A 233 5.27 -19.36 -11.28
N HIS A 234 5.21 -20.70 -11.27
CA HIS A 234 6.06 -21.55 -10.41
C HIS A 234 7.09 -22.38 -11.18
N LEU A 235 7.02 -22.44 -12.51
CA LEU A 235 8.00 -23.13 -13.33
C LEU A 235 9.34 -22.36 -13.32
N PRO A 236 10.49 -23.03 -13.10
CA PRO A 236 11.80 -22.41 -13.21
C PRO A 236 12.01 -21.77 -14.59
N GLU A 237 12.64 -20.60 -14.63
CA GLU A 237 12.90 -19.81 -15.84
C GLU A 237 13.64 -20.66 -16.91
N ASP A 238 14.50 -21.57 -16.47
CA ASP A 238 15.29 -22.49 -17.31
C ASP A 238 14.43 -23.46 -18.15
N LEU A 239 13.21 -23.79 -17.69
CA LEU A 239 12.28 -24.69 -18.39
C LEU A 239 11.21 -23.93 -19.19
N ALA A 240 10.98 -22.66 -18.87
CA ALA A 240 10.02 -21.81 -19.58
C ALA A 240 10.56 -21.32 -20.93
N GLY A 241 11.87 -21.05 -21.02
CA GLY A 241 12.54 -20.63 -22.25
C GLY A 241 12.77 -21.74 -23.28
N ALA A 242 12.87 -23.00 -22.84
CA ALA A 242 13.17 -24.15 -23.71
C ALA A 242 12.04 -24.56 -24.67
N ARG A 243 10.86 -23.93 -24.58
CA ARG A 243 9.65 -24.27 -25.36
C ARG A 243 9.33 -23.30 -26.50
N ALA A 244 10.28 -22.46 -26.93
CA ALA A 244 10.19 -21.76 -28.19
C ALA A 244 10.96 -22.54 -29.29
N PRO A 245 10.39 -23.60 -29.92
CA PRO A 245 10.94 -24.08 -31.17
C PRO A 245 10.68 -23.00 -32.23
N GLY A 246 11.75 -22.61 -32.92
CA GLY A 246 11.71 -21.60 -33.96
C GLY A 246 10.58 -21.85 -34.97
N GLY A 247 9.69 -20.86 -35.10
CA GLY A 247 8.85 -20.70 -36.27
C GLY A 247 9.70 -20.26 -37.44
N GLY A 248 10.49 -21.19 -37.99
CA GLY A 248 10.95 -21.10 -39.36
C GLY A 248 9.77 -21.38 -40.27
N GLY A 249 9.36 -20.38 -41.04
CA GLY A 249 8.33 -20.50 -42.07
C GLY A 249 8.52 -19.37 -43.05
N ARG A 250 9.00 -19.75 -44.24
CA ARG A 250 9.24 -18.92 -45.43
C ARG A 250 8.02 -18.10 -45.85
#